data_AF-A0AAD1CFM4-F1
#
_entry.id   AF-A0AAD1CFM4-F1
#
_cell.length_a   1.000
_cell.length_b   1.000
_cell.length_c   1.000
_cell.angle_alpha   90.00
_cell.angle_beta   90.00
_cell.angle_gamma   90.00
#
_symmetry.space_group_name_H-M   'P 1'
#
loop_
_entity.id
_entity.type
_entity.pdbx_description
1 polymer ?
#
loop_
_entity_poly.entity_id
_entity_poly.type
_entity_poly.pdbx_seq_one_letter_code
_entity_poly.pdbx_strand_id
1 'polypeptide(L)'
;MNDYITIKGVSSYHPVIPQIIDISKQNTLIFGLNGTGKSTISNFLYGKEKFDSCNLNIEGKYTPIVYNQTFVEQNFVNSSV
;
A
#
# COMPACT_ATOMS: atom_id res chain seq x y z
N MET A 1 5.82 20.14 -0.28
CA MET A 1 6.00 18.96 0.60
C MET A 1 6.16 17.74 -0.28
N ASN A 2 6.94 16.74 0.14
CA ASN A 2 7.08 15.49 -0.62
C ASN A 2 6.11 14.46 -0.04
N ASP A 3 5.13 14.03 -0.83
CA ASP A 3 4.25 12.92 -0.48
C ASP A 3 5.01 11.60 -0.66
N TYR A 4 4.95 10.72 0.34
CA TYR A 4 5.70 9.46 0.29
C TYR A 4 5.00 8.34 1.05
N ILE A 5 5.37 7.12 0.68
CA ILE A 5 5.04 5.88 1.41
C ILE A 5 6.32 5.34 2.03
N THR A 6 6.21 4.81 3.25
CA THR A 6 7.27 4.02 3.88
C THR A 6 6.78 2.60 4.11
N ILE A 7 7.56 1.60 3.65
CA ILE A 7 7.28 0.18 3.90
C ILE A 7 8.49 -0.48 4.56
N LYS A 8 8.24 -1.25 5.64
CA LYS A 8 9.28 -1.91 6.42
C LYS A 8 8.72 -3.19 7.06
N GLY A 9 9.50 -4.26 7.06
CA GLY A 9 9.22 -5.49 7.83
C GLY A 9 7.93 -6.23 7.46
N VAL A 10 7.47 -6.10 6.21
CA VAL A 10 6.30 -6.79 5.69
C VAL A 10 6.61 -7.47 4.37
N SER A 11 6.14 -8.71 4.19
CA SER A 11 6.40 -9.51 2.99
C SER A 11 7.90 -9.56 2.64
N SER A 12 8.29 -9.13 1.43
CA SER A 12 9.66 -9.09 0.92
C SER A 12 10.44 -7.82 1.32
N TYR A 13 9.83 -6.88 2.06
CA TYR A 13 10.50 -5.65 2.47
C TYR A 13 11.43 -5.91 3.66
N HIS A 14 12.58 -5.23 3.66
CA HIS A 14 13.62 -5.43 4.67
C HIS A 14 13.07 -5.20 6.09
N PRO A 15 13.45 -6.04 7.09
CA PRO A 15 12.88 -5.97 8.44
C PRO A 15 13.22 -4.68 9.21
N VAL A 16 14.42 -4.15 9.00
CA VAL A 16 14.93 -2.97 9.74
C VAL A 16 14.96 -1.69 8.89
N ILE A 17 15.52 -1.76 7.68
CA ILE A 17 15.69 -0.61 6.78
C ILE A 17 14.38 -0.33 6.03
N PRO A 18 13.73 0.82 6.23
CA PRO A 18 12.53 1.18 5.49
C PRO A 18 12.83 1.48 4.02
N GLN A 19 11.92 1.08 3.13
CA GLN A 19 11.88 1.56 1.76
C GLN A 19 10.97 2.78 1.67
N ILE A 20 11.46 3.84 1.04
CA ILE A 20 10.73 5.10 0.84
C ILE A 20 10.34 5.19 -0.63
N ILE A 21 9.05 5.34 -0.90
CA ILE A 21 8.49 5.46 -2.25
C ILE A 21 7.95 6.87 -2.38
N ASP A 22 8.53 7.66 -3.28
CA ASP A 22 8.05 8.99 -3.63
C ASP A 22 6.75 8.89 -4.43
N ILE A 23 5.70 9.53 -3.94
CA ILE A 23 4.38 9.62 -4.58
C ILE A 23 3.96 11.08 -4.80
N SER A 24 4.92 12.01 -4.83
CA SER A 24 4.69 13.44 -5.11
C SER A 24 4.18 13.70 -6.54
N LYS A 25 4.31 12.73 -7.44
CA LYS A 25 3.76 12.80 -8.79
C LYS A 25 2.30 12.36 -8.80
N GLN A 26 1.48 13.10 -9.54
CA GLN A 26 0.05 12.79 -9.71
C GLN A 26 -0.18 11.33 -10.15
N ASN A 27 0.67 10.82 -11.04
CA ASN A 27 0.63 9.45 -11.52
C ASN A 27 1.94 8.76 -11.14
N THR A 28 1.88 7.79 -10.24
CA THR A 28 3.01 6.94 -9.86
C THR A 28 2.75 5.51 -10.32
N LEU A 29 3.65 4.98 -11.15
CA LEU A 29 3.57 3.61 -11.67
C LEU A 29 4.56 2.73 -10.91
N ILE A 30 4.08 1.65 -10.30
CA ILE A 30 4.90 0.68 -9.58
C ILE A 30 4.81 -0.67 -10.28
N PHE A 31 5.95 -1.17 -10.76
CA PHE A 31 6.05 -2.41 -11.53
C PHE A 31 7.23 -3.26 -11.06
N GLY A 32 7.23 -4.54 -11.43
CA GLY A 32 8.25 -5.51 -11.01
C GLY A 32 7.77 -6.94 -11.14
N LEU A 33 8.68 -7.90 -10.99
CA LEU A 33 8.41 -9.33 -11.12
C LEU A 33 7.47 -9.86 -10.02
N ASN A 34 6.94 -11.08 -10.21
CA ASN A 34 6.14 -11.75 -9.19
C ASN A 34 6.97 -11.92 -7.90
N GLY A 35 6.34 -11.66 -6.74
CA GLY A 35 7.01 -11.74 -5.45
C GLY A 35 7.79 -10.51 -5.01
N THR A 36 7.91 -9.45 -5.82
CA THR A 36 8.67 -8.23 -5.44
C THR A 36 7.96 -7.31 -4.43
N GLY A 37 6.75 -7.66 -3.97
CA GLY A 37 6.02 -6.89 -2.95
C GLY A 37 5.03 -5.84 -3.46
N LYS A 38 4.72 -5.81 -4.78
CA LYS A 38 3.73 -4.86 -5.36
C LYS A 38 2.38 -4.88 -4.63
N SER A 39 1.79 -6.07 -4.46
CA SER A 39 0.50 -6.23 -3.78
C SER A 39 0.57 -5.88 -2.30
N THR A 40 1.75 -5.92 -1.68
CA THR A 40 1.94 -5.46 -0.29
C THR A 40 1.65 -3.96 -0.19
N ILE A 41 2.09 -3.16 -1.16
CA ILE A 41 1.85 -1.71 -1.17
C ILE A 41 0.35 -1.43 -1.26
N SER A 42 -0.37 -2.08 -2.18
CA SER A 42 -1.81 -1.85 -2.32
C SER A 42 -2.59 -2.35 -1.09
N ASN A 43 -2.22 -3.49 -0.51
CA ASN A 43 -2.85 -3.99 0.71
C ASN A 43 -2.61 -3.08 1.92
N PHE A 44 -1.42 -2.49 2.03
CA PHE A 44 -1.14 -1.45 3.02
C PHE A 44 -2.07 -0.25 2.86
N LEU A 45 -2.23 0.27 1.64
CA LEU A 45 -3.11 1.41 1.40
C LEU A 45 -4.59 1.08 1.66
N TYR A 46 -4.99 -0.19 1.48
CA TYR A 46 -6.35 -0.67 1.73
C TYR A 46 -6.69 -0.80 3.22
N GLY A 47 -5.78 -1.35 4.03
CA GLY A 47 -6.00 -1.61 5.46
C GLY A 47 -4.78 -1.25 6.30
N LYS A 48 -4.51 0.06 6.43
CA LYS A 48 -3.30 0.62 7.05
C LYS A 48 -3.07 0.12 8.48
N GLU A 49 -4.14 -0.13 9.22
CA GLU A 49 -4.14 -0.61 10.60
C GLU A 49 -3.51 -2.00 10.78
N LYS A 50 -3.28 -2.74 9.70
CA LYS A 50 -2.62 -4.06 9.72
C LYS A 50 -1.11 -3.98 9.44
N PHE A 51 -0.57 -2.78 9.28
CA PHE A 51 0.80 -2.54 8.84
C PHE A 51 1.49 -1.49 9.74
N ASP A 52 1.65 -1.82 11.02
CA ASP A 52 2.16 -0.91 12.06
C ASP A 52 3.55 -0.33 11.76
N SER A 53 4.34 -1.01 10.93
CA SER A 53 5.69 -0.59 10.52
C SER A 53 5.73 0.22 9.23
N CYS A 54 4.58 0.50 8.62
CA CYS A 54 4.42 1.26 7.37
C CYS A 54 3.78 2.62 7.63
N ASN A 55 4.02 3.59 6.74
CA ASN A 55 3.46 4.93 6.85
C ASN A 55 3.05 5.50 5.49
N LEU A 56 2.00 6.34 5.48
CA LEU A 56 1.62 7.17 4.35
C LEU A 56 1.67 8.63 4.78
N ASN A 57 2.58 9.39 4.19
CA ASN A 57 2.71 10.82 4.44
C ASN A 57 2.12 11.60 3.28
N ILE A 58 0.95 12.19 3.50
CA ILE A 58 0.26 13.12 2.59
C ILE A 58 -0.29 14.26 3.45
N GLU A 59 -0.23 15.49 2.96
CA GLU A 59 -0.81 16.63 3.66
C GLU A 59 -2.35 16.60 3.68
N GLY A 60 -2.93 16.91 4.84
CA GLY A 60 -4.38 17.04 5.01
C GLY A 60 -5.13 15.73 5.23
N LYS A 61 -6.46 15.79 5.12
CA LYS A 61 -7.32 14.59 5.27
C LYS A 61 -7.32 13.81 3.96
N TYR A 62 -6.61 12.70 3.94
CA TYR A 62 -6.54 11.80 2.79
C TYR A 62 -7.07 10.41 3.13
N THR A 63 -8.08 9.96 2.38
CA THR A 63 -8.59 8.59 2.44
C THR A 63 -8.28 7.90 1.12
N PRO A 64 -7.37 6.91 1.10
CA PRO A 64 -7.08 6.17 -0.12
C PRO A 64 -8.31 5.39 -0.59
N ILE A 65 -8.60 5.42 -1.89
CA ILE A 65 -9.55 4.51 -2.55
C ILE A 65 -8.72 3.46 -3.28
N VAL A 66 -8.84 2.20 -2.87
CA VAL A 66 -7.94 1.14 -3.34
C VAL A 66 -8.75 0.00 -3.98
N TYR A 67 -8.54 -0.19 -5.27
CA TYR A 67 -9.13 -1.26 -6.06
C TYR A 67 -8.12 -2.40 -6.25
N ASN A 68 -8.01 -3.26 -5.25
CA ASN A 68 -7.14 -4.45 -5.28
C ASN A 68 -7.96 -5.75 -5.14
N GLN A 69 -7.26 -6.87 -5.07
CA GLN A 69 -7.88 -8.18 -4.89
C GLN A 69 -8.74 -8.26 -3.62
N THR A 70 -8.27 -7.68 -2.50
CA THR A 70 -9.03 -7.65 -1.24
C THR A 70 -10.34 -6.89 -1.37
N PHE A 71 -10.35 -5.75 -2.07
CA PHE A 71 -11.58 -5.01 -2.39
C PHE A 71 -12.56 -5.91 -3.16
N VAL A 72 -12.09 -6.60 -4.19
CA VAL A 72 -12.93 -7.48 -5.02
C VAL A 72 -13.53 -8.62 -4.19
N GLU A 73 -12.70 -9.29 -3.39
CA GLU A 73 -13.14 -10.40 -2.53
C GLU A 73 -14.20 -9.97 -1.52
N GLN A 74 -14.01 -8.84 -0.85
CA GLN A 74 -14.94 -8.37 0.17
C GLN A 74 -16.27 -7.87 -0.41
N ASN A 75 -16.25 -7.24 -1.58
CA ASN A 75 -17.43 -6.56 -2.13
C ASN A 75 -18.20 -7.39 -3.15
N PHE A 76 -17.58 -8.40 -3.78
CA PHE A 76 -18.23 -9.17 -4.86
C PHE A 76 -18.18 -10.69 -4.69
N VAL A 77 -17.28 -11.22 -3.86
CA VAL A 77 -17.16 -12.69 -3.67
C VAL A 77 -17.81 -13.10 -2.35
N ASN A 78 -17.36 -12.50 -1.24
CA ASN A 78 -17.77 -12.89 0.11
C ASN A 78 -19.02 -12.16 0.60
N SER A 79 -19.52 -11.19 -0.14
CA SER A 79 -20.77 -10.45 0.11
C SER A 79 -22.03 -11.20 -0.35
N SER A 80 -21.88 -12.44 -0.84
CA SER A 80 -22.99 -13.32 -1.26
C SER A 80 -23.47 -14.27 -0.15
N VAL A 81 -23.28 -13.90 1.14
CA VAL A 81 -23.81 -14.65 2.30
C VAL A 81 -24.86 -13.82 3.01
#